data_AF-A0A527HA24-F1
#
_entry.id   AF-A0A527HA24-F1
#
_cell.length_a   1.000
_cell.length_b   1.000
_cell.length_c   1.000
_cell.angle_alpha   90.00
_cell.angle_beta   90.00
_cell.angle_gamma   90.00
#
_symmetry.space_group_name_H-M   'P 1'
#
loop_
_entity.id
_entity.type
_entity.pdbx_description
1 polymer ?
#
loop_
_entity_poly.entity_id
_entity_poly.type
_entity_poly.pdbx_seq_one_letter_code
_entity_poly.pdbx_strand_id
1 'polypeptide(L)'
;MKDILDLDRYPLDREGSAEWQRLVEQSVAALEADGMFNLEGFLRPGVAEQAVREIQPVMAARSHVHKRMHNIYFKPEIPELAPDHPALRKVETISHTVCADQIPGSVVLAIYEYEPLLRFLAATMGKTRLH
;
A
#
# COMPACT_ATOMS: atom_id res chain seq x y z
N MET A 1 -16.93 9.10 0.34
CA MET A 1 -15.91 8.29 -0.37
C MET A 1 -15.78 8.65 -1.85
N LYS A 2 -16.86 8.99 -2.57
CA LYS A 2 -16.79 9.41 -4.00
C LYS A 2 -15.96 10.68 -4.26
N ASP A 3 -15.79 11.52 -3.25
CA ASP A 3 -14.92 12.70 -3.29
C ASP A 3 -13.43 12.36 -3.07
N ILE A 4 -13.13 11.14 -2.61
CA ILE A 4 -11.78 10.65 -2.30
C ILE A 4 -11.33 9.66 -3.38
N LEU A 5 -12.21 8.74 -3.76
CA LEU A 5 -11.95 7.63 -4.68
C LEU A 5 -12.75 7.79 -5.97
N ASP A 6 -12.16 7.43 -7.10
CA ASP A 6 -12.83 7.35 -8.40
C ASP A 6 -13.67 6.06 -8.50
N LEU A 7 -14.83 6.08 -7.84
CA LEU A 7 -15.78 4.96 -7.84
C LEU A 7 -16.59 4.84 -9.14
N ASP A 8 -16.40 5.77 -10.08
CA ASP A 8 -16.98 5.64 -11.42
C ASP A 8 -16.10 4.73 -12.28
N ARG A 9 -14.78 4.88 -12.18
CA ARG A 9 -13.80 3.98 -12.82
C ARG A 9 -13.65 2.65 -12.07
N TYR A 10 -13.67 2.69 -10.74
CA TYR A 10 -13.48 1.53 -9.87
C TYR A 10 -14.70 1.32 -8.97
N PRO A 11 -15.76 0.63 -9.44
CA PRO A 11 -17.06 0.58 -8.76
C PRO A 11 -17.06 -0.37 -7.55
N LEU A 12 -16.18 -0.13 -6.58
CA LEU A 12 -16.02 -0.94 -5.38
C LEU A 12 -17.31 -0.99 -4.55
N ASP A 13 -18.12 0.09 -4.60
CA ASP A 13 -19.41 0.20 -3.90
C ASP A 13 -20.57 -0.55 -4.57
N ARG A 14 -20.32 -1.25 -5.68
CA ARG A 14 -21.34 -1.98 -6.47
C ARG A 14 -21.09 -3.48 -6.46
N GLU A 15 -20.77 -4.01 -5.28
CA GLU A 15 -20.51 -5.44 -5.06
C GLU A 15 -21.60 -6.32 -5.70
N GLY A 16 -21.18 -7.32 -6.48
CA GLY A 16 -22.08 -8.22 -7.22
C GLY A 16 -22.59 -7.70 -8.56
N SER A 17 -22.32 -6.44 -8.93
CA SER A 17 -22.62 -5.96 -10.29
C SER A 17 -21.66 -6.53 -11.34
N ALA A 18 -22.06 -6.48 -12.61
CA ALA A 18 -21.22 -6.95 -13.71
C ALA A 18 -19.93 -6.11 -13.85
N GLU A 19 -19.97 -4.81 -13.54
CA GLU A 19 -18.78 -3.95 -13.51
C GLU A 19 -17.83 -4.32 -12.38
N TRP A 20 -18.36 -4.61 -11.19
CA TRP A 20 -17.55 -5.05 -10.06
C TRP A 20 -16.90 -6.41 -10.32
N GLN A 21 -17.66 -7.38 -10.86
CA GLN A 21 -17.14 -8.71 -11.20
C GLN A 21 -16.00 -8.63 -12.22
N ARG A 22 -16.18 -7.83 -13.28
CA ARG A 22 -15.12 -7.58 -14.27
C ARG A 22 -13.87 -6.99 -13.64
N LEU A 23 -14.01 -6.04 -12.71
CA LEU A 23 -12.87 -5.45 -12.02
C LEU A 23 -12.13 -6.50 -11.18
N VAL A 24 -12.86 -7.37 -10.46
CA VAL A 24 -12.26 -8.47 -9.69
C VAL A 24 -11.52 -9.43 -10.61
N GLU A 25 -12.16 -9.92 -11.67
CA GLU A 25 -11.57 -10.86 -12.63
C GLU A 25 -10.29 -10.30 -13.26
N GLN A 26 -10.32 -9.03 -13.69
CA GLN A 26 -9.14 -8.35 -14.24
C GLN A 26 -8.00 -8.26 -13.20
N SER A 27 -8.34 -7.94 -11.95
CA SER A 27 -7.35 -7.80 -10.88
C SER A 27 -6.77 -9.15 -10.46
N VAL A 28 -7.57 -10.22 -10.46
CA VAL A 28 -7.11 -11.61 -10.24
C VAL A 28 -6.14 -12.01 -11.35
N ALA A 29 -6.52 -11.82 -12.61
CA ALA A 29 -5.67 -12.19 -13.74
C ALA A 29 -4.32 -11.45 -13.74
N ALA A 30 -4.32 -10.15 -13.42
CA ALA A 30 -3.10 -9.37 -13.28
C ALA A 30 -2.25 -9.84 -12.07
N LEU A 31 -2.88 -10.13 -10.93
CA LEU A 31 -2.19 -10.64 -9.75
C LEU A 31 -1.54 -12.01 -10.03
N GLU A 32 -2.20 -12.90 -10.78
CA GLU A 32 -1.65 -14.19 -11.18
C GLU A 32 -0.50 -14.07 -12.18
N ALA A 33 -0.60 -13.14 -13.13
CA ALA A 33 0.42 -12.94 -14.16
C ALA A 33 1.67 -12.23 -13.63
N ASP A 34 1.48 -11.15 -12.86
CA ASP A 34 2.54 -10.19 -12.53
C ASP A 34 2.88 -10.15 -11.04
N GLY A 35 2.11 -10.85 -10.19
CA GLY A 35 2.26 -10.79 -8.73
C GLY A 35 1.76 -9.49 -8.11
N MET A 36 1.19 -8.57 -8.90
CA MET A 36 0.58 -7.32 -8.45
C MET A 36 -0.37 -6.72 -9.51
N PHE A 37 -1.20 -5.77 -9.10
CA PHE A 37 -1.98 -4.92 -10.01
C PHE A 37 -2.07 -3.50 -9.47
N ASN A 38 -2.31 -2.53 -10.36
CA ASN A 38 -2.45 -1.12 -10.01
C ASN A 38 -3.87 -0.63 -10.28
N LEU A 39 -4.40 0.18 -9.36
CA LEU A 39 -5.61 0.98 -9.58
C LEU A 39 -5.19 2.42 -9.95
N GLU A 40 -4.71 2.61 -11.16
CA GLU A 40 -4.21 3.92 -11.62
C GLU A 40 -5.30 4.99 -11.62
N GLY A 41 -5.01 6.13 -10.98
CA GLY A 41 -5.99 7.22 -10.84
C GLY A 41 -7.13 6.88 -9.88
N PHE A 42 -6.95 5.90 -8.99
CA PHE A 42 -7.96 5.54 -8.01
C PHE A 42 -8.28 6.67 -7.02
N LEU A 43 -7.27 7.45 -6.61
CA LEU A 43 -7.49 8.66 -5.84
C LEU A 43 -7.95 9.79 -6.76
N ARG A 44 -8.97 10.54 -6.35
CA ARG A 44 -9.37 11.78 -7.03
C ARG A 44 -8.20 12.80 -6.97
N PRO A 45 -8.09 13.72 -7.95
CA PRO A 45 -7.04 14.73 -7.95
C PRO A 45 -6.99 15.53 -6.65
N GLY A 46 -5.80 15.75 -6.09
CA GLY A 46 -5.60 16.54 -4.86
C GLY A 46 -5.70 15.77 -3.55
N VAL A 47 -6.27 14.56 -3.57
CA VAL A 47 -6.49 13.73 -2.37
C VAL A 47 -5.17 13.21 -1.81
N ALA A 48 -4.23 12.81 -2.66
CA ALA A 48 -2.91 12.36 -2.23
C ALA A 48 -2.14 13.49 -1.52
N GLU A 49 -2.18 14.70 -2.08
CA GLU A 49 -1.55 15.88 -1.50
C GLU A 49 -2.21 16.29 -0.18
N GLN A 50 -3.53 16.11 -0.07
CA GLN A 50 -4.24 16.30 1.20
C GLN A 50 -3.75 15.30 2.25
N ALA A 51 -3.69 14.01 1.93
CA ALA A 51 -3.21 12.97 2.84
C ALA A 51 -1.78 13.27 3.34
N VAL A 52 -0.91 13.73 2.44
CA VAL A 52 0.46 14.16 2.80
C VAL A 52 0.42 15.33 3.80
N ARG A 53 -0.38 16.36 3.54
CA ARG A 53 -0.50 17.52 4.44
C ARG A 53 -1.04 17.16 5.82
N GLU A 54 -1.99 16.23 5.90
CA GLU A 54 -2.56 15.75 7.17
C GLU A 54 -1.54 15.00 8.02
N ILE A 55 -0.69 14.19 7.38
CA ILE A 55 0.21 13.25 8.07
C ILE A 55 1.60 13.86 8.35
N GLN A 56 2.06 14.82 7.53
CA GLN A 56 3.39 15.41 7.65
C GLN A 56 3.71 15.96 9.06
N PRO A 57 2.81 16.70 9.77
CA PRO A 57 3.11 17.22 11.09
C PRO A 57 3.38 16.14 12.13
N VAL A 58 2.58 15.07 12.15
CA VAL A 58 2.77 13.97 13.11
C VAL A 58 3.98 13.12 12.74
N MET A 59 4.27 12.92 11.45
CA MET A 59 5.50 12.28 11.01
C MET A 59 6.72 13.04 11.50
N ALA A 60 6.72 14.37 11.39
CA ALA A 60 7.86 15.19 11.84
C ALA A 60 8.04 15.17 13.37
N ALA A 61 6.94 15.23 14.13
CA ALA A 61 7.00 15.38 15.58
C ALA A 61 7.04 14.07 16.38
N ARG A 62 6.50 12.98 15.83
CA ARG A 62 6.18 11.77 16.61
C ARG A 62 6.56 10.45 15.93
N SER A 63 7.31 10.49 14.83
CA SER A 63 7.81 9.25 14.21
C SER A 63 8.79 8.53 15.11
N HIS A 64 8.63 7.21 15.19
CA HIS A 64 9.73 6.34 15.57
C HIS A 64 10.73 6.27 14.41
N VAL A 65 11.97 6.67 14.67
CA VAL A 65 13.06 6.66 13.69
C VAL A 65 13.84 5.35 13.84
N HIS A 66 13.82 4.53 12.80
CA HIS A 66 14.67 3.33 12.75
C HIS A 66 15.73 3.49 11.66
N LYS A 67 17.00 3.29 12.02
CA LYS A 67 18.14 3.36 11.10
C LYS A 67 18.85 2.03 11.07
N ARG A 68 19.12 1.51 9.87
CA ARG A 68 19.85 0.26 9.71
C ARG A 68 20.80 0.34 8.53
N MET A 69 22.03 -0.11 8.75
CA MET A 69 23.02 -0.33 7.70
C MET A 69 22.94 -1.80 7.27
N HIS A 70 22.64 -2.07 6.01
CA HIS A 70 22.49 -3.43 5.49
C HIS A 70 22.82 -3.51 4.00
N ASN A 71 23.09 -4.72 3.50
CA ASN A 71 23.09 -4.98 2.06
C ASN A 71 21.70 -5.41 1.60
N ILE A 72 21.53 -5.67 0.30
CA ILE A 72 20.23 -6.02 -0.29
C ILE A 72 19.63 -7.33 0.25
N TYR A 73 20.45 -8.18 0.86
CA TYR A 73 20.02 -9.47 1.43
C TYR A 73 19.84 -9.42 2.94
N PHE A 74 20.15 -8.29 3.59
CA PHE A 74 20.12 -8.14 5.04
C PHE A 74 20.97 -9.18 5.81
N LYS A 75 21.99 -9.75 5.16
CA LYS A 75 22.91 -10.73 5.73
C LYS A 75 24.31 -10.13 5.85
N PRO A 76 25.05 -10.37 6.95
CA PRO A 76 26.40 -9.85 7.09
C PRO A 76 27.37 -10.43 6.05
N GLU A 77 27.14 -11.69 5.66
CA GLU A 77 27.95 -12.44 4.70
C GLU A 77 27.08 -13.41 3.89
N ILE A 78 27.58 -13.80 2.72
CA ILE A 78 26.98 -14.79 1.83
C ILE A 78 28.13 -15.70 1.38
N PRO A 79 28.18 -16.98 1.79
CA PRO A 79 29.33 -17.87 1.56
C PRO A 79 29.79 -17.95 0.11
N GLU A 80 28.87 -17.79 -0.83
CA GLU A 80 29.09 -17.87 -2.27
C GLU A 80 29.66 -16.58 -2.88
N LEU A 81 29.79 -15.49 -2.11
CA LEU A 81 30.25 -14.19 -2.57
C LEU A 81 31.59 -13.79 -1.96
N ALA A 82 32.45 -13.20 -2.79
CA ALA A 82 33.67 -12.56 -2.32
C ALA A 82 33.35 -11.37 -1.39
N PRO A 83 34.21 -11.02 -0.42
CA PRO A 83 33.95 -9.93 0.53
C PRO A 83 33.72 -8.55 -0.10
N ASP A 84 34.26 -8.30 -1.30
CA ASP A 84 34.14 -7.04 -2.05
C ASP A 84 33.04 -7.07 -3.11
N HIS A 85 32.24 -8.14 -3.17
CA HIS A 85 31.18 -8.28 -4.15
C HIS A 85 30.14 -7.15 -4.04
N PRO A 86 29.71 -6.50 -5.14
CA PRO A 86 28.79 -5.35 -5.10
C PRO A 86 27.48 -5.60 -4.35
N ALA A 87 26.97 -6.84 -4.38
CA ALA A 87 25.76 -7.21 -3.65
C ALA A 87 25.92 -7.20 -2.11
N LEU A 88 27.15 -7.21 -1.59
CA LEU A 88 27.44 -7.04 -0.16
C LEU A 88 27.63 -5.56 0.23
N ARG A 89 27.60 -4.63 -0.73
CA ARG A 89 27.68 -3.19 -0.46
C ARG A 89 26.55 -2.81 0.49
N LYS A 90 26.93 -2.21 1.61
CA LYS A 90 25.98 -1.72 2.60
C LYS A 90 25.43 -0.35 2.20
N VAL A 91 24.15 -0.17 2.46
CA VAL A 91 23.43 1.10 2.36
C VAL A 91 22.75 1.37 3.70
N GLU A 92 22.59 2.66 4.02
CA GLU A 92 21.79 3.07 5.16
C GLU A 92 20.34 3.26 4.72
N THR A 93 19.43 2.59 5.42
CA THR A 93 17.98 2.83 5.30
C THR A 93 17.51 3.49 6.58
N ILE A 94 16.78 4.60 6.42
CA ILE A 94 16.15 5.35 7.50
C ILE A 94 14.64 5.30 7.29
N SER A 95 13.91 4.74 8.25
CA SER A 95 12.45 4.69 8.26
C SER A 95 11.89 5.60 9.35
N HIS A 96 10.86 6.36 8.98
CA HIS A 96 10.03 7.12 9.90
C HIS A 96 8.65 6.46 9.95
N THR A 97 8.24 6.02 11.13
CA THR A 97 6.97 5.29 11.31
C THR A 97 6.12 5.95 12.38
N VAL A 98 4.86 6.20 12.06
CA VAL A 98 3.80 6.53 13.02
C VAL A 98 2.76 5.41 13.03
N CYS A 99 2.14 5.18 14.18
CA CYS A 99 1.07 4.21 14.35
C CYS A 99 -0.28 4.81 13.91
N ALA A 100 -1.24 3.94 13.55
CA ALA A 100 -2.57 4.35 13.09
C ALA A 100 -3.32 5.22 14.11
N ASP A 101 -3.21 4.92 15.41
CA ASP A 101 -3.81 5.71 16.50
C ASP A 101 -3.27 7.15 16.59
N GLN A 102 -2.15 7.44 15.92
CA GLN A 102 -1.56 8.79 15.86
C GLN A 102 -2.10 9.63 14.68
N ILE A 103 -2.87 9.04 13.76
CA ILE A 103 -3.46 9.72 12.58
C ILE A 103 -4.99 9.56 12.49
N PRO A 104 -5.74 9.72 13.60
CA PRO A 104 -7.19 9.51 13.60
C PRO A 104 -7.87 10.49 12.64
N GLY A 105 -8.87 10.00 11.90
CA GLY A 105 -9.65 10.82 10.95
C GLY A 105 -8.90 11.25 9.69
N SER A 106 -7.66 10.79 9.48
CA SER A 106 -6.91 11.06 8.25
C SER A 106 -7.54 10.38 7.03
N VAL A 107 -7.29 10.93 5.84
CA VAL A 107 -7.68 10.33 4.56
C VAL A 107 -7.13 8.91 4.41
N VAL A 108 -5.90 8.65 4.88
CA VAL A 108 -5.29 7.32 4.81
C VAL A 108 -6.11 6.29 5.59
N LEU A 109 -6.51 6.62 6.83
CA LEU A 109 -7.35 5.72 7.61
C LEU A 109 -8.74 5.58 7.00
N ALA A 110 -9.34 6.67 6.52
CA ALA A 110 -10.65 6.63 5.87
C ALA A 110 -10.68 5.69 4.65
N ILE A 111 -9.60 5.64 3.87
CA ILE A 111 -9.46 4.69 2.74
C ILE A 111 -9.18 3.28 3.27
N TYR A 112 -8.28 3.13 4.24
CA TYR A 112 -7.93 1.83 4.81
C TYR A 112 -9.14 1.11 5.44
N GLU A 113 -10.03 1.86 6.09
CA GLU A 113 -11.25 1.35 6.74
C GLU A 113 -12.45 1.28 5.79
N TYR A 114 -12.28 1.62 4.51
CA TYR A 114 -13.37 1.61 3.54
C TYR A 114 -13.78 0.17 3.20
N GLU A 115 -14.81 -0.32 3.87
CA GLU A 115 -15.31 -1.70 3.77
C GLU A 115 -15.40 -2.27 2.33
N PRO A 116 -15.90 -1.54 1.31
CA PRO A 116 -15.93 -2.05 -0.06
C PRO A 116 -14.53 -2.30 -0.66
N LEU A 117 -13.49 -1.56 -0.25
CA LEU A 117 -12.10 -1.85 -0.61
C LEU A 117 -11.63 -3.16 0.02
N LEU A 118 -11.93 -3.41 1.31
CA LEU A 118 -11.58 -4.67 1.97
C LEU A 118 -12.23 -5.87 1.28
N ARG A 119 -13.50 -5.77 0.89
CA ARG A 119 -14.21 -6.84 0.18
C ARG A 119 -13.67 -7.08 -1.22
N PHE A 120 -13.37 -6.02 -1.94
CA PHE A 120 -12.70 -6.11 -3.23
C PHE A 120 -11.35 -6.84 -3.11
N LEU A 121 -10.50 -6.43 -2.16
CA LEU A 121 -9.21 -7.10 -1.92
C LEU A 121 -9.38 -8.55 -1.49
N ALA A 122 -10.37 -8.85 -0.64
CA ALA A 122 -10.68 -10.22 -0.24
C ALA A 122 -11.04 -11.08 -1.46
N ALA A 123 -11.93 -10.58 -2.33
CA ALA A 123 -12.35 -11.25 -3.54
C ALA A 123 -11.18 -11.48 -4.52
N THR A 124 -10.35 -10.46 -4.76
CA THR A 124 -9.16 -10.59 -5.62
C THR A 124 -8.12 -11.57 -5.07
N MET A 125 -8.05 -11.73 -3.75
CA MET A 125 -7.15 -12.70 -3.11
C MET A 125 -7.77 -14.09 -2.90
N GLY A 126 -9.00 -14.33 -3.37
CA GLY A 126 -9.71 -15.60 -3.15
C GLY A 126 -10.05 -15.87 -1.67
N LYS A 127 -10.17 -14.83 -0.84
CA LYS A 127 -10.47 -14.93 0.59
C LYS A 127 -11.92 -14.58 0.86
N THR A 128 -12.51 -15.24 1.85
CA THR A 128 -13.88 -14.92 2.31
C THR A 128 -13.96 -13.54 2.95
N ARG A 129 -12.95 -13.13 3.72
CA ARG A 129 -12.80 -11.76 4.26
C ARG A 129 -11.36 -11.43 4.63
N LEU A 130 -11.10 -10.13 4.85
CA LEU A 130 -9.89 -9.62 5.51
C LEU A 130 -10.23 -9.18 6.95
N HIS A 131 -9.22 -9.14 7.82
CA HIS A 131 -9.32 -8.91 9.26
C HIS A 131 -8.27 -7.93 9.73
#